data_AF-A0A9W7HCC5-F1
#
_entry.id   AF-A0A9W7HCC5-F1
#
_cell.length_a   1.000
_cell.length_b   1.000
_cell.length_c   1.000
_cell.angle_alpha   90.00
_cell.angle_beta   90.00
_cell.angle_gamma   90.00
#
_symmetry.space_group_name_H-M   'P 1'
#
loop_
_entity.id
_entity.type
_entity.pdbx_description
1 polymer ?
#
loop_
_entity_poly.entity_id
_entity_poly.type
_entity_poly.pdbx_seq_one_letter_code
_entity_poly.pdbx_strand_id
1 'polypeptide(L)'
;MKAGSAAKLIVDALLQRFLPLARRRIETAQAQDGQYLRPSDPAYEQVLDSLAMVARHTPVPLLEALLRWRESESPKGANDASTFQRKLAVECIFCSACIRFAECCPQEGLTEKLWSGLENFVFDWLINADRVVSQVEYPSLVDLRGLLLDLVAQLLGALSRIR
;
A
#
# COMPACT_ATOMS: atom_id res chain seq x y z
N MET A 1 -7.70 -28.57 15.01
CA MET A 1 -7.87 -27.47 14.03
C MET A 1 -6.72 -26.49 14.23
N LYS A 2 -5.83 -26.31 13.24
CA LYS A 2 -4.55 -25.58 13.42
C LYS A 2 -4.79 -24.06 13.43
N ALA A 3 -4.24 -23.34 14.41
CA ALA A 3 -4.35 -21.88 14.54
C ALA A 3 -3.99 -21.11 13.25
N GLY A 4 -3.05 -21.63 12.44
CA GLY A 4 -2.70 -21.05 11.13
C GLY A 4 -3.84 -21.07 10.09
N SER A 5 -4.83 -21.94 10.24
CA SER A 5 -6.02 -21.97 9.38
C SER A 5 -6.97 -20.81 9.68
N ALA A 6 -7.11 -20.44 10.97
CA ALA A 6 -7.99 -19.35 11.38
C ALA A 6 -7.40 -17.97 11.01
N ALA A 7 -6.09 -17.79 11.21
CA ALA A 7 -5.37 -16.60 10.81
C ALA A 7 -5.54 -16.30 9.31
N LYS A 8 -5.38 -17.34 8.48
CA LYS A 8 -5.57 -17.24 7.03
C LYS A 8 -7.01 -16.85 6.66
N LEU A 9 -8.02 -17.46 7.29
CA LEU A 9 -9.43 -17.12 7.04
C LEU A 9 -9.77 -15.67 7.40
N ILE A 10 -9.19 -15.14 8.48
CA ILE A 10 -9.39 -13.74 8.89
C ILE A 10 -8.77 -12.80 7.85
N VAL A 11 -7.54 -13.07 7.43
CA VAL A 11 -6.86 -12.29 6.39
C VAL A 11 -7.65 -12.35 5.08
N ASP A 12 -8.07 -13.54 4.66
CA ASP A 12 -8.86 -13.73 3.44
C ASP A 12 -10.19 -12.93 3.50
N ALA A 13 -10.91 -12.98 4.63
CA ALA A 13 -12.15 -12.23 4.81
C ALA A 13 -11.94 -10.71 4.78
N LEU A 14 -10.85 -10.21 5.37
CA LEU A 14 -10.51 -8.78 5.29
C LEU A 14 -10.12 -8.36 3.88
N LEU A 15 -9.35 -9.18 3.16
CA LEU A 15 -9.02 -8.91 1.76
C LEU A 15 -10.27 -8.88 0.89
N GLN A 16 -11.25 -9.76 1.10
CA GLN A 16 -12.53 -9.72 0.37
C GLN A 16 -13.25 -8.36 0.53
N ARG A 17 -13.05 -7.65 1.65
CA ARG A 17 -13.58 -6.30 1.87
C ARG A 17 -12.66 -5.20 1.32
N PHE A 18 -11.34 -5.37 1.48
CA PHE A 18 -10.35 -4.40 1.04
C PHE A 18 -10.24 -4.29 -0.48
N LEU A 19 -10.18 -5.42 -1.18
CA LEU A 19 -9.87 -5.49 -2.61
C LEU A 19 -10.87 -4.70 -3.49
N PRO A 20 -12.20 -4.82 -3.29
CA PRO A 20 -13.15 -4.05 -4.10
C PRO A 20 -13.03 -2.53 -3.87
N LEU A 21 -12.79 -2.12 -2.62
CA LEU A 21 -12.61 -0.70 -2.28
C LEU A 21 -11.30 -0.15 -2.86
N ALA A 22 -10.21 -0.91 -2.74
CA ALA A 22 -8.93 -0.56 -3.33
C ALA A 22 -9.03 -0.38 -4.85
N ARG A 23 -9.68 -1.33 -5.54
CA ARG A 23 -9.92 -1.23 -7.00
C ARG A 23 -10.75 -0.02 -7.39
N ARG A 24 -11.87 0.21 -6.70
CA ARG A 24 -12.70 1.40 -6.93
C ARG A 24 -11.90 2.69 -6.76
N ARG A 25 -11.01 2.74 -5.77
CA ARG A 25 -10.13 3.90 -5.54
C ARG A 25 -9.09 4.07 -6.65
N ILE A 26 -8.51 2.98 -7.17
CA ILE A 26 -7.63 3.03 -8.35
C ILE A 26 -8.37 3.60 -9.56
N GLU A 27 -9.56 3.08 -9.85
CA GLU A 27 -10.39 3.51 -10.98
C GLU A 27 -10.83 4.98 -10.85
N THR A 28 -11.17 5.42 -9.63
CA THR A 28 -11.58 6.82 -9.39
C THR A 28 -10.38 7.77 -9.39
N ALA A 29 -9.22 7.34 -8.92
CA ALA A 29 -7.98 8.12 -9.00
C ALA A 29 -7.57 8.40 -10.45
N GLN A 30 -7.94 7.50 -11.39
CA GLN A 30 -7.76 7.73 -12.83
C GLN A 30 -8.60 8.90 -13.37
N ALA A 31 -9.73 9.21 -12.72
CA ALA A 31 -10.66 10.26 -13.17
C ALA A 31 -10.46 11.62 -12.47
N GLN A 32 -9.74 11.68 -11.34
CA GLN A 32 -9.69 12.87 -10.47
C GLN A 32 -8.31 13.15 -9.86
N ASP A 33 -7.23 12.92 -10.61
CA ASP A 33 -5.84 13.27 -10.26
C ASP A 33 -5.43 12.92 -8.81
N GLY A 34 -5.89 11.77 -8.30
CA GLY A 34 -5.53 11.28 -6.97
C GLY A 34 -6.28 11.92 -5.79
N GLN A 35 -7.23 12.85 -5.99
CA GLN A 35 -8.01 13.44 -4.89
C GLN A 35 -8.78 12.39 -4.08
N TYR A 36 -9.26 11.33 -4.74
CA TYR A 36 -9.94 10.20 -4.11
C TYR A 36 -9.02 9.22 -3.37
N LEU A 37 -7.70 9.40 -3.39
CA LEU A 37 -6.76 8.60 -2.59
C LEU A 37 -6.46 9.22 -1.23
N ARG A 38 -6.89 10.45 -0.99
CA ARG A 38 -6.80 11.08 0.34
C ARG A 38 -7.78 10.44 1.33
N PRO A 39 -7.52 10.50 2.65
CA PRO A 39 -8.43 9.96 3.66
C PRO A 39 -9.76 10.73 3.64
N SER A 40 -10.77 10.20 2.96
CA SER A 40 -12.09 10.82 2.82
C SER A 40 -13.23 9.81 2.67
N ASP A 41 -12.94 8.53 2.45
CA ASP A 41 -13.94 7.45 2.39
C ASP A 41 -13.98 6.70 3.74
N PRO A 42 -15.02 6.91 4.57
CA PRO A 42 -15.12 6.27 5.88
C PRO A 42 -15.14 4.74 5.82
N ALA A 43 -15.70 4.16 4.76
CA ALA A 43 -15.76 2.70 4.61
C ALA A 43 -14.36 2.11 4.38
N TYR A 44 -13.52 2.83 3.63
CA TYR A 44 -12.15 2.42 3.40
C TYR A 44 -11.30 2.58 4.66
N GLU A 45 -11.41 3.70 5.37
CA GLU A 45 -10.70 3.91 6.64
C GLU A 45 -11.06 2.82 7.67
N GLN A 46 -12.33 2.45 7.77
CA GLN A 46 -12.77 1.36 8.65
C GLN A 46 -12.11 0.01 8.27
N VAL A 47 -11.91 -0.26 6.98
CA VAL A 47 -11.19 -1.45 6.54
C VAL A 47 -9.70 -1.35 6.90
N LEU A 48 -9.07 -0.20 6.74
CA LEU A 48 -7.68 0.01 7.17
C LEU A 48 -7.50 -0.21 8.68
N ASP A 49 -8.42 0.29 9.50
CA ASP A 49 -8.41 0.05 10.95
C ASP A 49 -8.56 -1.44 11.28
N SER A 50 -9.39 -2.15 10.50
CA SER A 50 -9.54 -3.61 10.63
C SER A 50 -8.25 -4.35 10.26
N LEU A 51 -7.51 -3.90 9.23
CA LEU A 51 -6.20 -4.45 8.87
C LEU A 51 -5.19 -4.21 10.01
N ALA A 52 -5.19 -3.02 10.61
CA ALA A 52 -4.31 -2.69 11.74
C ALA A 52 -4.55 -3.64 12.94
N MET A 53 -5.82 -3.92 13.28
CA MET A 53 -6.15 -4.88 14.33
C MET A 53 -5.64 -6.29 14.04
N VAL A 54 -5.69 -6.73 12.78
CA VAL A 54 -5.21 -8.04 12.36
C VAL A 54 -3.68 -8.11 12.26
N ALA A 55 -3.01 -6.99 11.98
CA ALA A 55 -1.55 -6.88 12.01
C ALA A 55 -0.95 -7.19 13.39
N ARG A 56 -1.68 -6.93 14.49
CA ARG A 56 -1.22 -7.26 15.86
C ARG A 56 -1.01 -8.76 16.08
N HIS A 57 -1.84 -9.58 15.45
CA HIS A 57 -1.93 -11.01 15.75
C HIS A 57 -1.46 -11.89 14.59
N THR A 58 -1.55 -11.38 13.37
CA THR A 58 -1.20 -12.11 12.14
C THR A 58 -0.43 -11.23 11.14
N PRO A 59 0.68 -10.61 11.56
CA PRO A 59 1.42 -9.65 10.74
C PRO A 59 1.97 -10.25 9.45
N VAL A 60 2.62 -11.41 9.51
CA VAL A 60 3.26 -12.05 8.34
C VAL A 60 2.24 -12.41 7.25
N PRO A 61 1.15 -13.19 7.51
CA PRO A 61 0.19 -13.53 6.46
C PRO A 61 -0.51 -12.31 5.86
N LEU A 62 -0.78 -11.30 6.68
CA LEU A 62 -1.41 -10.06 6.23
C LEU A 62 -0.49 -9.28 5.28
N LEU A 63 0.77 -9.06 5.66
CA LEU A 63 1.72 -8.34 4.81
C LEU A 63 2.00 -9.09 3.51
N GLU A 64 2.16 -10.41 3.55
CA GLU A 64 2.31 -11.22 2.34
C GLU A 64 1.11 -11.06 1.39
N ALA A 65 -0.11 -11.01 1.93
CA ALA A 65 -1.30 -10.79 1.12
C ALA A 65 -1.34 -9.39 0.50
N LEU A 66 -0.96 -8.35 1.24
CA LEU A 66 -0.87 -6.99 0.72
C LEU A 66 0.18 -6.88 -0.39
N LEU A 67 1.33 -7.54 -0.22
CA LEU A 67 2.39 -7.62 -1.24
C LEU A 67 1.88 -8.33 -2.51
N ARG A 68 1.23 -9.49 -2.37
CA ARG A 68 0.63 -10.21 -3.51
C ARG A 68 -0.42 -9.38 -4.23
N TRP A 69 -1.26 -8.64 -3.48
CA TRP A 69 -2.23 -7.74 -4.07
C TRP A 69 -1.54 -6.63 -4.87
N ARG A 70 -0.55 -5.94 -4.28
CA ARG A 70 0.23 -4.90 -4.93
C ARG A 70 0.85 -5.40 -6.25
N GLU A 71 1.44 -6.59 -6.23
CA GLU A 71 2.01 -7.23 -7.42
C GLU A 71 0.95 -7.54 -8.49
N SER A 72 -0.25 -7.97 -8.08
CA SER A 72 -1.35 -8.30 -8.99
C SER A 72 -1.97 -7.07 -9.67
N GLU A 73 -1.99 -5.92 -8.98
CA GLU A 73 -2.55 -4.67 -9.50
C GLU A 73 -1.51 -3.79 -10.21
N SER A 74 -0.23 -4.08 -10.00
CA SER A 74 0.87 -3.38 -10.68
C SER A 74 0.76 -3.58 -12.19
N PRO A 75 0.68 -2.50 -12.97
CA PRO A 75 0.43 -2.61 -14.40
C PRO A 75 1.60 -3.29 -15.13
N LYS A 76 1.26 -4.16 -16.07
CA LYS A 76 2.19 -4.86 -16.97
C LYS A 76 1.91 -4.37 -18.39
N GLY A 77 2.39 -3.17 -18.71
CA GLY A 77 1.99 -2.47 -19.93
C GLY A 77 3.01 -1.44 -20.39
N ALA A 78 2.64 -0.66 -21.41
CA ALA A 78 3.46 0.40 -21.96
C ALA A 78 3.69 1.52 -20.93
N ASN A 79 4.82 2.23 -21.05
CA ASN A 79 5.11 3.40 -20.22
C ASN A 79 4.31 4.60 -20.73
N ASP A 80 3.01 4.64 -20.44
CA ASP A 80 2.12 5.77 -20.71
C ASP A 80 1.56 6.38 -19.43
N ALA A 81 0.95 7.57 -19.55
CA ALA A 81 0.43 8.32 -18.41
C ALA A 81 -0.61 7.52 -17.60
N SER A 82 -1.49 6.77 -18.27
CA SER A 82 -2.54 5.98 -17.62
C SER A 82 -1.99 4.81 -16.80
N THR A 83 -0.92 4.20 -17.32
CA THR A 83 -0.16 3.13 -16.68
C THR A 83 0.55 3.66 -15.45
N PHE A 84 1.24 4.81 -15.56
CA PHE A 84 1.89 5.42 -14.40
C PHE A 84 0.90 5.92 -13.36
N GLN A 85 -0.25 6.47 -13.77
CA GLN A 85 -1.31 6.86 -12.84
C GLN A 85 -1.85 5.66 -12.06
N ARG A 86 -2.12 4.53 -12.73
CA ARG A 86 -2.52 3.29 -12.07
C ARG A 86 -1.44 2.81 -11.10
N LYS A 87 -0.18 2.80 -11.53
CA LYS A 87 0.97 2.41 -10.69
C LYS A 87 1.00 3.27 -9.43
N LEU A 88 1.03 4.59 -9.55
CA LEU A 88 1.07 5.49 -8.39
C LEU A 88 -0.13 5.29 -7.46
N ALA A 89 -1.33 5.07 -8.00
CA ALA A 89 -2.53 4.81 -7.19
C ALA A 89 -2.43 3.52 -6.38
N VAL A 90 -1.95 2.42 -6.99
CA VAL A 90 -1.70 1.15 -6.30
C VAL A 90 -0.69 1.34 -5.17
N GLU A 91 0.37 2.08 -5.42
CA GLU A 91 1.45 2.31 -4.47
C GLU A 91 0.99 3.20 -3.30
N CYS A 92 0.14 4.20 -3.56
CA CYS A 92 -0.47 5.02 -2.50
C CYS A 92 -1.35 4.18 -1.57
N ILE A 93 -2.18 3.32 -2.14
CA ILE A 93 -3.07 2.40 -1.39
C ILE A 93 -2.23 1.42 -0.57
N PHE A 94 -1.18 0.85 -1.16
CA PHE A 94 -0.25 -0.03 -0.47
C PHE A 94 0.43 0.68 0.71
N CYS A 95 0.99 1.89 0.49
CA CYS A 95 1.62 2.66 1.56
C CYS A 95 0.65 2.96 2.70
N SER A 96 -0.59 3.38 2.37
CA SER A 96 -1.62 3.68 3.38
C SER A 96 -1.95 2.46 4.24
N ALA A 97 -2.09 1.28 3.62
CA ALA A 97 -2.31 0.03 4.33
C ALA A 97 -1.08 -0.36 5.18
N CYS A 98 0.13 -0.19 4.65
CA CYS A 98 1.38 -0.49 5.36
C CYS A 98 1.66 0.45 6.54
N ILE A 99 1.23 1.72 6.48
CA ILE A 99 1.33 2.65 7.62
C ILE A 99 0.47 2.14 8.76
N ARG A 100 -0.81 1.84 8.49
CA ARG A 100 -1.76 1.31 9.49
C ARG A 100 -1.32 -0.06 10.03
N PHE A 101 -0.76 -0.89 9.16
CA PHE A 101 -0.10 -2.14 9.55
C PHE A 101 1.04 -1.88 10.53
N ALA A 102 1.98 -0.98 10.20
CA ALA A 102 3.16 -0.69 11.00
C ALA A 102 2.79 -0.09 12.38
N GLU A 103 1.76 0.74 12.44
CA GLU A 103 1.25 1.31 13.70
C GLU A 103 0.79 0.26 14.72
N CYS A 104 0.47 -0.97 14.27
CA CYS A 104 -0.05 -2.04 15.10
C CYS A 104 0.78 -3.33 15.06
N CYS A 105 1.77 -3.45 14.17
CA CYS A 105 2.62 -4.63 14.10
C CYS A 105 3.55 -4.69 15.33
N PRO A 106 3.68 -5.84 16.01
CA PRO A 106 4.68 -6.00 17.05
C PRO A 106 6.10 -5.94 16.46
N GLN A 107 7.09 -5.49 17.24
CA GLN A 107 8.49 -5.31 16.79
C GLN A 107 9.10 -6.60 16.20
N GLU A 108 8.85 -7.73 16.85
CA GLU A 108 9.28 -9.07 16.40
C GLU A 108 8.24 -9.75 15.47
N GLY A 109 7.29 -8.97 14.93
CA GLY A 109 6.15 -9.48 14.16
C GLY A 109 6.46 -9.86 12.73
N LEU A 110 7.58 -9.41 12.17
CA LEU A 110 7.97 -9.67 10.79
C LEU A 110 9.30 -10.42 10.70
N THR A 111 9.47 -11.13 9.59
CA THR A 111 10.75 -11.75 9.25
C THR A 111 11.70 -10.71 8.63
N GLU A 112 13.01 -10.92 8.76
CA GLU A 112 14.03 -10.06 8.14
C GLU A 112 13.82 -9.85 6.63
N LYS A 113 13.31 -10.87 5.94
CA LYS A 113 12.99 -10.79 4.51
C LYS A 113 11.87 -9.78 4.24
N LEU A 114 10.82 -9.79 5.05
CA LEU A 114 9.70 -8.86 4.90
C LEU A 114 10.10 -7.44 5.30
N TRP A 115 10.91 -7.29 6.36
CA TRP A 115 11.47 -6.01 6.76
C TRP A 115 12.31 -5.37 5.66
N SER A 116 13.30 -6.12 5.16
CA SER A 116 14.18 -5.65 4.10
C SER A 116 13.39 -5.34 2.82
N GLY A 117 12.34 -6.10 2.53
CA GLY A 117 11.45 -5.83 1.40
C GLY A 117 10.71 -4.49 1.50
N LEU A 118 10.18 -4.16 2.69
CA LEU A 118 9.53 -2.87 2.93
C LEU A 118 10.50 -1.70 2.89
N GLU A 119 11.71 -1.86 3.45
CA GLU A 119 12.74 -0.82 3.36
C GLU A 119 13.19 -0.56 1.94
N ASN A 120 13.50 -1.62 1.19
CA ASN A 120 13.89 -1.50 -0.21
C ASN A 120 12.80 -0.78 -1.00
N PHE A 121 11.54 -1.14 -0.78
CA PHE A 121 10.41 -0.45 -1.39
C PHE A 121 10.38 1.06 -1.07
N VAL A 122 10.54 1.42 0.22
CA VAL A 122 10.54 2.82 0.66
C VAL A 122 11.70 3.58 0.04
N PHE A 123 12.92 3.04 0.12
CA PHE A 123 14.12 3.70 -0.41
C PHE A 123 14.09 3.80 -1.93
N ASP A 124 13.61 2.77 -2.63
CA ASP A 124 13.47 2.80 -4.09
C ASP A 124 12.58 3.96 -4.53
N TRP A 125 11.46 4.21 -3.84
CA TRP A 125 10.61 5.36 -4.15
C TRP A 125 11.28 6.69 -3.79
N LEU A 126 11.88 6.82 -2.60
CA LEU A 126 12.53 8.07 -2.19
C LEU A 126 13.69 8.47 -3.11
N ILE A 127 14.44 7.49 -3.62
CA ILE A 127 15.63 7.72 -4.46
C ILE A 127 15.27 7.82 -5.93
N ASN A 128 14.36 6.96 -6.42
CA ASN A 128 14.14 6.78 -7.85
C ASN A 128 12.78 7.30 -8.35
N ALA A 129 11.94 7.95 -7.53
CA ALA A 129 10.60 8.37 -7.95
C ALA A 129 10.57 9.16 -9.27
N ASP A 130 11.56 10.01 -9.56
CA ASP A 130 11.62 10.76 -10.83
C ASP A 130 12.00 9.88 -12.02
N ARG A 131 12.85 8.88 -11.78
CA ARG A 131 13.22 7.88 -12.80
C ARG A 131 12.06 6.92 -13.09
N VAL A 132 11.22 6.66 -12.10
CA VAL A 132 10.05 5.78 -12.22
C VAL A 132 8.88 6.50 -12.89
N VAL A 133 8.61 7.76 -12.50
CA VAL A 133 7.61 8.63 -13.13
C VAL A 133 8.20 10.02 -13.28
N SER A 134 8.66 10.33 -14.50
CA SER A 134 9.29 11.61 -14.83
C SER A 134 8.28 12.75 -14.71
N GLN A 135 8.62 13.77 -13.92
CA GLN A 135 7.79 14.97 -13.81
C GLN A 135 7.77 15.79 -15.09
N VAL A 136 8.83 15.70 -15.90
CA VAL A 136 8.95 16.43 -17.18
C VAL A 136 8.08 15.77 -18.24
N GLU A 137 8.10 14.44 -18.31
CA GLU A 137 7.32 13.67 -19.30
C GLU A 137 5.84 13.57 -18.92
N TYR A 138 5.53 13.51 -17.62
CA TYR A 138 4.17 13.33 -17.10
C TYR A 138 3.81 14.42 -16.07
N PRO A 139 3.74 15.70 -16.45
CA PRO A 139 3.46 16.80 -15.53
C PRO A 139 2.07 16.69 -14.87
N SER A 140 1.11 16.02 -15.52
CA SER A 140 -0.22 15.78 -14.94
C SER A 140 -0.20 14.82 -13.74
N LEU A 141 0.87 14.07 -13.52
CA LEU A 141 0.97 13.10 -12.42
C LEU A 141 1.70 13.65 -11.20
N VAL A 142 2.08 14.94 -11.21
CA VAL A 142 2.86 15.57 -10.14
C VAL A 142 2.18 15.48 -8.78
N ASP A 143 0.87 15.77 -8.70
CA ASP A 143 0.13 15.74 -7.44
C ASP A 143 0.03 14.32 -6.86
N LEU A 144 -0.24 13.33 -7.72
CA LEU A 144 -0.33 11.94 -7.32
C LEU A 144 1.02 11.36 -6.91
N ARG A 145 2.10 11.75 -7.59
CA ARG A 145 3.49 11.43 -7.20
C ARG A 145 3.85 12.08 -5.86
N GLY A 146 3.46 13.33 -5.65
CA GLY A 146 3.64 14.04 -4.38
C GLY A 146 2.96 13.32 -3.23
N LEU A 147 1.68 12.94 -3.42
CA LEU A 147 0.94 12.15 -2.43
C LEU A 147 1.64 10.83 -2.10
N LEU A 148 2.15 10.12 -3.12
CA LEU A 148 2.90 8.88 -2.88
C LEU A 148 4.15 9.12 -2.04
N LEU A 149 4.94 10.16 -2.36
CA LEU A 149 6.15 10.48 -1.61
C LEU A 149 5.85 10.87 -0.15
N ASP A 150 4.76 11.60 0.10
CA ASP A 150 4.29 11.90 1.45
C ASP A 150 3.92 10.62 2.23
N LEU A 151 3.25 9.68 1.58
CA LEU A 151 2.90 8.39 2.16
C LEU A 151 4.13 7.50 2.40
N VAL A 152 5.10 7.50 1.48
CA VAL A 152 6.36 6.77 1.63
C VAL A 152 7.18 7.32 2.80
N ALA A 153 7.23 8.65 2.97
CA ALA A 153 7.89 9.29 4.10
C ALA A 153 7.21 8.95 5.44
N GLN A 154 5.87 8.96 5.48
CA GLN A 154 5.12 8.51 6.65
C GLN A 154 5.35 7.03 6.96
N LEU A 155 5.40 6.19 5.93
CA LEU A 155 5.70 4.76 6.09
C LEU A 155 7.10 4.57 6.67
N LEU A 156 8.12 5.27 6.17
CA LEU A 156 9.47 5.23 6.73
C LEU A 156 9.46 5.53 8.24
N GLY A 157 8.79 6.61 8.64
CA GLY A 157 8.66 6.98 10.06
C GLY A 157 7.84 5.98 10.88
N ALA A 158 6.88 5.27 10.27
CA ALA A 158 6.17 4.20 10.94
C ALA A 158 7.05 2.96 11.15
N LEU A 159 7.80 2.54 10.11
CA LEU A 159 8.71 1.39 10.18
C LEU A 159 9.87 1.63 11.17
N SER A 160 10.40 2.85 11.23
CA SER A 160 11.52 3.20 12.14
C SER A 160 11.15 3.14 13.63
N ARG A 161 9.87 3.02 13.98
CA ARG A 161 9.42 2.89 15.39
C ARG A 161 9.34 1.43 15.84
N ILE A 162 9.33 0.50 14.91
CA ILE A 162 9.06 -0.92 15.14
C ILE A 162 10.21 -1.83 14.74
N ARG A 163 11.18 -1.32 13.97
CA ARG A 163 12.49 -1.93 13.73
C ARG A 163 13.54 -1.28 14.63
#